data_AF-A0A1H9DIJ5-F1
#
_entry.id   AF-A0A1H9DIJ5-F1
#
_cell.length_a   1.000
_cell.length_b   1.000
_cell.length_c   1.000
_cell.angle_alpha   90.00
_cell.angle_beta   90.00
_cell.angle_gamma   90.00
#
_symmetry.space_group_name_H-M   'P 1'
#
loop_
_entity.id
_entity.type
_entity.pdbx_description
1 polymer ?
#
loop_
_entity_poly.entity_id
_entity_poly.type
_entity_poly.pdbx_seq_one_letter_code
_entity_poly.pdbx_strand_id
1 'polypeptide(L)'
;MKKTIILLVVILSLLSCSKNDDNPQTESQVTKSWENILGPWKFTKLKRADGSVVDFQPVCAGKRVVIDFTNQPGDKQMTVYFFNSTCVTDDEAVFYNQFLENDTFNAQSLPMLAGAKITSLTENSMEIIVPSGTKTSDSFVGEATGYSLVRFQ
;
A
#
# COMPACT_ATOMS: atom_id res chain seq x y z
N MET A 1 -66.88 -15.27 -16.74
CA MET A 1 -65.84 -14.21 -16.62
C MET A 1 -64.94 -14.60 -15.45
N LYS A 2 -63.92 -15.45 -15.67
CA LYS A 2 -62.49 -15.10 -15.83
C LYS A 2 -62.00 -14.02 -14.86
N LYS A 3 -61.20 -14.42 -13.87
CA LYS A 3 -60.00 -13.69 -13.37
C LYS A 3 -59.21 -14.61 -12.44
N THR A 4 -58.44 -15.48 -13.07
CA THR A 4 -57.31 -16.20 -12.47
C THR A 4 -56.21 -15.18 -12.25
N ILE A 5 -55.92 -14.80 -11.00
CA ILE A 5 -54.78 -13.94 -10.69
C ILE A 5 -53.57 -14.85 -10.53
N ILE A 6 -52.74 -14.75 -11.56
CA ILE A 6 -51.56 -15.53 -11.86
C ILE A 6 -50.42 -15.11 -10.94
N LEU A 7 -49.96 -16.07 -10.14
CA LEU A 7 -48.58 -16.42 -9.88
C LEU A 7 -47.55 -15.68 -10.78
N LEU A 8 -47.13 -14.46 -10.41
CA LEU A 8 -46.13 -13.70 -11.17
C LEU A 8 -45.23 -12.84 -10.27
N VAL A 9 -44.64 -13.42 -9.22
CA VAL A 9 -43.68 -12.70 -8.33
C VAL A 9 -42.37 -13.48 -8.11
N VAL A 10 -42.12 -14.59 -8.82
CA VAL A 10 -40.92 -15.43 -8.56
C VAL A 10 -39.89 -15.43 -9.71
N ILE A 11 -40.06 -14.62 -10.76
CA ILE A 11 -39.15 -14.63 -11.94
C ILE A 11 -38.31 -13.33 -12.07
N LEU A 12 -38.51 -12.33 -11.20
CA LEU A 12 -37.79 -11.04 -11.31
C LEU A 12 -36.43 -10.97 -10.60
N SER A 13 -35.95 -12.06 -10.00
CA SER A 13 -34.63 -12.10 -9.33
C SER A 13 -33.50 -12.75 -10.14
N LEU A 14 -33.72 -13.07 -11.44
CA LEU A 14 -32.72 -13.77 -12.26
C LEU A 14 -32.32 -13.03 -13.55
N LEU A 15 -32.57 -11.72 -13.66
CA LEU A 15 -32.09 -10.90 -14.78
C LEU A 15 -31.37 -9.64 -14.29
N SER A 16 -30.19 -9.83 -13.72
CA SER A 16 -29.08 -8.91 -13.97
C SER A 16 -27.92 -9.73 -14.55
N CYS A 17 -28.14 -10.18 -15.78
CA CYS A 17 -27.09 -10.50 -16.73
C CYS A 17 -26.97 -9.30 -17.67
N SER A 18 -25.83 -8.59 -17.67
CA SER A 18 -25.21 -8.19 -18.95
C SER A 18 -23.77 -7.73 -18.72
N LYS A 19 -22.88 -8.63 -19.14
CA LYS A 19 -21.60 -8.41 -19.83
C LYS A 19 -21.23 -6.98 -20.23
N ASN A 20 -19.92 -6.75 -20.14
CA ASN A 20 -19.10 -5.63 -20.62
C ASN A 20 -19.18 -4.35 -19.79
N ASP A 21 -18.36 -4.31 -18.75
CA ASP A 21 -17.45 -3.18 -18.60
C ASP A 21 -16.04 -3.75 -18.58
N ASP A 22 -15.18 -3.18 -19.42
CA ASP A 22 -13.72 -3.28 -19.33
C ASP A 22 -13.31 -2.79 -17.93
N ASN A 23 -13.40 -3.69 -16.95
CA ASN A 23 -13.06 -3.36 -15.57
C ASN A 23 -11.53 -3.22 -15.54
N PRO A 24 -10.98 -2.03 -15.22
CA PRO A 24 -9.53 -1.86 -15.14
C PRO A 24 -9.04 -2.86 -14.09
N GLN A 25 -8.26 -3.84 -14.57
CA GLN A 25 -7.67 -4.97 -13.84
C GLN A 25 -7.87 -4.86 -12.32
N THR A 26 -8.90 -5.53 -11.79
CA THR A 26 -8.93 -5.77 -10.35
C THR A 26 -7.83 -6.78 -10.09
N GLU A 27 -6.63 -6.28 -9.80
CA GLU A 27 -5.48 -7.14 -9.55
C GLU A 27 -5.81 -8.11 -8.41
N SER A 28 -5.50 -9.38 -8.63
CA SER A 28 -5.71 -10.42 -7.64
C SER A 28 -4.85 -10.16 -6.41
N GLN A 29 -5.44 -10.29 -5.22
CA GLN A 29 -4.70 -10.27 -3.97
C GLN A 29 -3.71 -11.44 -3.93
N VAL A 30 -2.49 -11.18 -3.46
CA VAL A 30 -1.46 -12.19 -3.22
C VAL A 30 -1.24 -12.37 -1.72
N THR A 31 -0.68 -13.51 -1.35
CA THR A 31 -0.32 -13.78 0.06
C THR A 31 0.67 -12.73 0.55
N LYS A 32 0.47 -12.20 1.76
CA LYS A 32 1.37 -11.24 2.40
C LYS A 32 2.60 -11.94 2.97
N SER A 33 3.49 -12.35 2.08
CA SER A 33 4.74 -13.00 2.43
C SER A 33 5.93 -12.13 2.04
N TRP A 34 7.09 -12.42 2.61
CA TRP A 34 8.31 -11.68 2.28
C TRP A 34 8.64 -11.79 0.80
N GLU A 35 8.45 -12.98 0.23
CA GLU A 35 8.72 -13.31 -1.17
C GLU A 35 7.89 -12.46 -2.14
N ASN A 36 6.63 -12.18 -1.79
CA ASN A 36 5.72 -11.39 -2.63
C ASN A 36 5.96 -9.88 -2.52
N ILE A 37 6.61 -9.41 -1.45
CA ILE A 37 6.97 -7.99 -1.29
C ILE A 37 8.39 -7.67 -1.76
N LEU A 38 9.23 -8.66 -2.10
CA LEU A 38 10.61 -8.46 -2.55
C LEU A 38 10.72 -7.46 -3.71
N GLY A 39 11.67 -6.53 -3.64
CA GLY A 39 11.94 -5.52 -4.64
C GLY A 39 11.42 -4.13 -4.24
N PRO A 40 11.56 -3.14 -5.14
CA PRO A 40 11.31 -1.75 -4.83
C PRO A 40 9.82 -1.35 -4.93
N TRP A 41 9.40 -0.50 -4.00
CA TRP A 41 8.06 0.05 -3.85
C TRP A 41 8.11 1.55 -3.64
N LYS A 42 7.29 2.29 -4.37
CA LYS A 42 7.20 3.75 -4.29
C LYS A 42 5.91 4.14 -3.58
N PHE A 43 6.02 5.06 -2.62
CA PHE A 43 4.86 5.69 -2.00
C PHE A 43 4.09 6.57 -2.98
N THR A 44 2.77 6.45 -2.99
CA THR A 44 1.88 7.22 -3.87
C THR A 44 0.81 8.00 -3.11
N LYS A 45 0.27 7.44 -2.03
CA LYS A 45 -0.77 8.09 -1.21
C LYS A 45 -0.44 8.01 0.27
N LEU A 46 -0.97 8.98 1.02
CA LEU A 46 -0.95 9.04 2.48
C LEU A 46 -2.40 9.10 2.97
N LYS A 47 -2.73 8.24 3.95
CA LYS A 47 -4.00 8.26 4.66
C LYS A 47 -3.82 8.96 6.00
N ARG A 48 -4.65 9.96 6.30
CA ARG A 48 -4.59 10.75 7.54
C ARG A 48 -5.55 10.24 8.60
N ALA A 49 -5.37 10.70 9.83
CA ALA A 49 -6.24 10.36 10.97
C ALA A 49 -7.71 10.78 10.79
N ASP A 50 -7.97 11.85 10.02
CA ASP A 50 -9.33 12.28 9.65
C ASP A 50 -9.98 11.38 8.57
N GLY A 51 -9.28 10.35 8.10
CA GLY A 51 -9.73 9.43 7.06
C GLY A 51 -9.46 9.91 5.64
N SER A 52 -8.99 11.15 5.44
CA SER A 52 -8.66 11.67 4.11
C SER A 52 -7.47 10.93 3.50
N VAL A 53 -7.53 10.75 2.18
CA VAL A 53 -6.43 10.19 1.37
C VAL A 53 -5.92 11.28 0.44
N VAL A 54 -4.64 11.59 0.55
CA VAL A 54 -3.98 12.60 -0.28
C VAL A 54 -2.79 12.02 -1.02
N ASP A 55 -2.35 12.72 -2.05
CA ASP A 55 -1.07 12.40 -2.69
C ASP A 55 0.06 12.46 -1.67
N PHE A 56 0.89 11.43 -1.70
CA PHE A 56 2.10 11.41 -0.94
C PHE A 56 3.06 12.46 -1.51
N GLN A 57 3.40 13.45 -0.69
CA GLN A 57 4.32 14.52 -1.05
C GLN A 57 5.54 14.43 -0.14
N PRO A 58 6.74 14.13 -0.68
CA PRO A 58 7.96 14.24 0.08
C PRO A 58 8.29 15.72 0.33
N VAL A 59 8.98 16.00 1.44
CA VAL A 59 9.30 17.37 1.90
C VAL A 59 10.06 18.22 0.88
N CYS A 60 10.79 17.63 -0.07
CA CYS A 60 11.38 18.36 -1.18
C CYS A 60 10.72 17.98 -2.49
N ALA A 61 10.33 18.98 -3.29
CA ALA A 61 9.85 18.78 -4.64
C ALA A 61 10.93 18.07 -5.48
N GLY A 62 10.58 16.92 -6.06
CA GLY A 62 11.50 16.08 -6.82
C GLY A 62 12.15 14.94 -6.03
N LYS A 63 12.01 14.88 -4.70
CA LYS A 63 12.41 13.70 -3.95
C LYS A 63 11.49 12.52 -4.27
N ARG A 64 12.03 11.31 -4.35
CA ARG A 64 11.23 10.07 -4.41
C ARG A 64 11.63 9.21 -3.21
N VAL A 65 10.63 8.70 -2.51
CA VAL A 65 10.83 7.75 -1.40
C VAL A 65 10.47 6.37 -1.92
N VAL A 66 11.47 5.50 -1.95
CA VAL A 66 11.33 4.11 -2.38
C VAL A 66 11.78 3.22 -1.24
N ILE A 67 11.02 2.16 -0.98
CA ILE A 67 11.40 1.08 -0.08
C ILE A 67 11.74 -0.13 -0.92
N ASP A 68 12.91 -0.71 -0.73
CA ASP A 68 13.31 -1.94 -1.38
C ASP A 68 13.46 -3.07 -0.37
N PHE A 69 12.70 -4.15 -0.57
CA PHE A 69 12.77 -5.34 0.25
C PHE A 69 13.69 -6.35 -0.42
N THR A 70 14.81 -6.67 0.21
CA THR A 70 15.82 -7.56 -0.36
C THR A 70 16.06 -8.79 0.50
N ASN A 71 16.48 -9.87 -0.15
CA ASN A 71 17.05 -11.03 0.52
C ASN A 71 18.57 -10.87 0.49
N GLN A 72 19.16 -10.56 1.63
CA GLN A 72 20.61 -10.68 1.78
C GLN A 72 20.93 -12.05 2.38
N PRO A 73 22.13 -12.61 2.12
CA PRO A 73 22.52 -13.90 2.69
C PRO A 73 22.38 -13.90 4.21
N GLY A 74 21.40 -14.66 4.71
CA GLY A 74 21.12 -14.81 6.15
C GLY A 74 20.05 -13.86 6.71
N ASP A 75 19.64 -12.80 6.01
CA ASP A 75 18.73 -11.79 6.56
C ASP A 75 17.74 -11.20 5.55
N LYS A 76 16.53 -10.91 6.05
CA LYS A 76 15.50 -10.11 5.39
C LYS A 76 15.81 -8.63 5.64
N GLN A 77 16.09 -7.88 4.57
CA GLN A 77 16.49 -6.48 4.68
C GLN A 77 15.51 -5.56 3.98
N MET A 78 15.34 -4.38 4.55
CA MET A 78 14.58 -3.30 3.94
C MET A 78 15.47 -2.06 3.84
N THR A 79 15.62 -1.54 2.63
CA THR A 79 16.39 -0.33 2.35
C THR A 79 15.44 0.77 1.95
N VAL A 80 15.55 1.94 2.57
CA VAL A 80 14.80 3.13 2.14
C VAL A 80 15.74 4.03 1.35
N TYR A 81 15.37 4.30 0.11
CA TYR A 81 16.05 5.23 -0.78
C TYR A 81 15.30 6.56 -0.82
N PHE A 82 16.06 7.64 -0.60
CA PHE A 82 15.61 9.01 -0.80
C PHE A 82 16.28 9.58 -2.06
N PHE A 83 15.70 9.33 -3.23
CA PHE A 83 16.25 9.85 -4.49
C PHE A 83 16.02 11.35 -4.58
N ASN A 84 17.03 12.10 -5.04
CA ASN A 84 16.99 13.54 -5.10
C ASN A 84 17.68 14.08 -6.36
N SER A 85 16.96 14.77 -7.25
CA SER A 85 17.56 15.36 -8.45
C SER A 85 17.94 16.84 -8.31
N THR A 86 17.57 17.53 -7.22
CA THR A 86 17.64 19.01 -7.16
C THR A 86 17.98 19.63 -5.79
N CYS A 87 18.09 18.85 -4.71
CA CYS A 87 18.39 19.35 -3.36
C CYS A 87 19.75 18.84 -2.85
N VAL A 88 20.86 19.21 -3.48
CA VAL A 88 22.27 19.33 -2.99
C VAL A 88 22.91 18.26 -2.06
N THR A 89 22.22 17.26 -1.53
CA THR A 89 22.81 16.17 -0.72
C THR A 89 22.30 14.81 -1.16
N ASP A 90 23.24 13.87 -1.13
CA ASP A 90 23.32 12.57 -1.80
C ASP A 90 22.11 11.64 -1.63
N ASP A 91 22.06 10.60 -2.48
CA ASP A 91 21.21 9.44 -2.33
C ASP A 91 21.46 8.77 -0.96
N GLU A 92 20.76 9.22 0.07
CA GLU A 92 20.81 8.57 1.38
C GLU A 92 20.04 7.25 1.30
N ALA A 93 20.78 6.15 1.34
CA ALA A 93 20.24 4.82 1.56
C ALA A 93 20.36 4.50 3.05
N VAL A 94 19.23 4.29 3.72
CA VAL A 94 19.22 3.81 5.10
C VAL A 94 18.81 2.36 5.13
N PHE A 95 19.67 1.53 5.71
CA PHE A 95 19.50 0.08 5.81
C PHE A 95 18.85 -0.29 7.14
N TYR A 96 17.81 -1.10 7.06
CA TYR A 96 17.09 -1.59 8.22
C TYR A 96 16.92 -3.11 8.13
N ASN A 97 17.38 -3.82 9.16
CA ASN A 97 17.02 -5.22 9.33
C ASN A 97 15.56 -5.30 9.75
N GLN A 98 14.72 -5.92 8.92
CA GLN A 98 13.28 -5.98 9.16
C GLN A 98 12.74 -7.36 8.87
N PHE A 99 11.80 -7.77 9.72
CA PHE A 99 11.07 -9.01 9.58
C PHE A 99 9.59 -8.70 9.46
N LEU A 100 8.93 -9.40 8.55
CA LEU A 100 7.48 -9.46 8.48
C LEU A 100 7.02 -10.61 9.38
N GLU A 101 6.35 -10.29 10.47
CA GLU A 101 5.73 -11.25 11.37
C GLU A 101 4.24 -10.93 11.47
N ASN A 102 3.36 -11.88 11.12
CA ASN A 102 1.90 -11.68 11.11
C ASN A 102 1.47 -10.41 10.37
N ASP A 103 1.96 -10.25 9.14
CA ASP A 103 1.78 -9.07 8.28
C ASP A 103 2.33 -7.75 8.84
N THR A 104 3.05 -7.77 9.96
CA THR A 104 3.52 -6.58 10.68
C THR A 104 5.03 -6.40 10.51
N PHE A 105 5.45 -5.17 10.22
CA PHE A 105 6.85 -4.79 10.15
C PHE A 105 7.42 -4.57 11.55
N ASN A 106 8.47 -5.32 11.88
CA ASN A 106 9.32 -5.02 13.02
C ASN A 106 10.42 -4.02 12.60
N ALA A 107 10.06 -2.74 12.57
CA ALA A 107 10.87 -1.65 12.05
C ALA A 107 11.39 -0.73 13.17
N GLN A 108 12.22 -1.24 14.10
CA GLN A 108 12.74 -0.41 15.21
C GLN A 108 13.53 0.81 14.75
N SER A 109 14.16 0.70 13.58
CA SER A 109 15.05 1.70 13.01
C SER A 109 14.39 2.59 11.95
N LEU A 110 13.16 2.27 11.51
CA LEU A 110 12.37 3.14 10.64
C LEU A 110 11.06 3.53 11.34
N PRO A 111 11.06 4.64 12.12
CA PRO A 111 9.91 5.04 12.91
C PRO A 111 8.60 5.14 12.12
N MET A 112 8.63 5.61 10.87
CA MET A 112 7.41 5.77 10.05
C MET A 112 6.70 4.44 9.71
N LEU A 113 7.37 3.30 9.84
CA LEU A 113 6.80 1.96 9.64
C LEU A 113 6.81 1.10 10.91
N ALA A 114 7.14 1.68 12.07
CA ALA A 114 7.20 0.93 13.32
C ALA A 114 5.81 0.35 13.65
N GLY A 115 5.70 -0.98 13.65
CA GLY A 115 4.42 -1.67 13.86
C GLY A 115 3.42 -1.53 12.70
N ALA A 116 3.89 -1.11 11.52
CA ALA A 116 3.06 -1.02 10.33
C ALA A 116 2.59 -2.40 9.90
N LYS A 117 1.36 -2.50 9.39
CA LYS A 117 0.77 -3.77 8.95
C LYS A 117 0.32 -3.70 7.48
N ILE A 118 0.68 -4.72 6.70
CA ILE A 118 0.17 -4.87 5.33
C ILE A 118 -1.30 -5.28 5.38
N THR A 119 -2.18 -4.46 4.81
CA THR A 119 -3.62 -4.70 4.77
C THR A 119 -4.10 -5.28 3.44
N SER A 120 -3.49 -4.85 2.33
CA SER A 120 -3.72 -5.35 0.97
C SER A 120 -2.39 -5.49 0.25
N LEU A 121 -2.26 -6.55 -0.56
CA LEU A 121 -1.09 -6.76 -1.40
C LEU A 121 -1.53 -7.40 -2.71
N THR A 122 -1.15 -6.79 -3.82
CA THR A 122 -1.25 -7.34 -5.18
C THR A 122 0.15 -7.42 -5.78
N GLU A 123 0.25 -7.82 -7.04
CA GLU A 123 1.54 -7.81 -7.76
C GLU A 123 2.12 -6.39 -7.85
N ASN A 124 1.28 -5.37 -8.07
CA ASN A 124 1.73 -4.00 -8.32
C ASN A 124 1.36 -2.98 -7.24
N SER A 125 0.58 -3.35 -6.23
CA SER A 125 0.12 -2.43 -5.17
C SER A 125 0.24 -3.01 -3.77
N MET A 126 0.52 -2.15 -2.80
CA MET A 126 0.58 -2.49 -1.38
C MET A 126 -0.08 -1.39 -0.56
N GLU A 127 -0.96 -1.78 0.36
CA GLU A 127 -1.56 -0.88 1.34
C GLU A 127 -1.08 -1.23 2.73
N ILE A 128 -0.54 -0.24 3.45
CA ILE A 128 -0.08 -0.39 4.82
C ILE A 128 -0.86 0.52 5.76
N ILE A 129 -1.17 0.01 6.95
CA ILE A 129 -1.65 0.83 8.06
C ILE A 129 -0.51 1.03 9.05
N VAL A 130 -0.47 2.19 9.69
CA VAL A 130 0.49 2.49 10.75
C VAL A 130 -0.23 2.77 12.06
N PRO A 131 0.34 2.40 13.22
CA PRO A 131 -0.22 2.76 14.52
C PRO A 131 -0.40 4.27 14.67
N SER A 132 -1.45 4.70 15.38
CA SER A 132 -1.65 6.11 15.72
C SER A 132 -0.48 6.65 16.55
N GLY A 133 -0.07 7.90 16.31
CA GLY A 133 1.06 8.51 17.02
C GLY A 133 2.44 8.02 16.55
N THR A 134 2.49 7.19 15.50
CA THR A 134 3.72 6.88 14.77
C THR A 134 4.33 8.18 14.26
N LYS A 135 5.55 8.50 14.71
CA LYS A 135 6.26 9.69 14.23
C LYS A 135 6.53 9.53 12.74
N THR A 136 5.99 10.43 11.94
CA THR A 136 6.47 10.62 10.57
C THR A 136 7.90 11.14 10.64
N SER A 137 8.78 10.72 9.72
CA SER A 137 10.07 11.41 9.61
C SER A 137 9.81 12.88 9.25
N ASP A 138 10.81 13.74 9.48
CA ASP A 138 10.82 15.14 9.03
C ASP A 138 10.69 15.29 7.50
N SER A 139 10.48 14.18 6.78
CA SER A 139 10.27 14.10 5.34
C SER A 139 8.79 14.14 4.92
N PHE A 140 7.82 14.19 5.86
CA PHE A 140 6.36 14.28 5.58
C PHE A 140 5.63 15.24 6.52
N VAL A 141 4.51 15.81 6.04
CA VAL A 141 3.66 16.74 6.82
C VAL A 141 2.40 16.03 7.31
N GLY A 142 2.25 15.90 8.64
CA GLY A 142 1.03 15.44 9.32
C GLY A 142 1.08 14.00 9.85
N GLU A 143 0.14 13.64 10.73
CA GLU A 143 0.02 12.28 11.28
C GLU A 143 -0.55 11.32 10.22
N ALA A 144 0.26 10.35 9.79
CA ALA A 144 -0.18 9.28 8.90
C ALA A 144 -0.84 8.15 9.70
N THR A 145 -1.88 7.55 9.13
CA THR A 145 -2.50 6.30 9.60
C THR A 145 -2.35 5.15 8.59
N GLY A 146 -1.83 5.45 7.41
CA GLY A 146 -1.48 4.46 6.42
C GLY A 146 -0.88 5.07 5.16
N TYR A 147 -0.41 4.20 4.29
CA TYR A 147 0.19 4.55 3.01
C TYR A 147 -0.23 3.57 1.93
N SER A 148 -0.33 4.09 0.71
CA SER A 148 -0.45 3.29 -0.51
C SER A 148 0.88 3.33 -1.25
N LEU A 149 1.32 2.18 -1.71
CA LEU A 149 2.56 1.99 -2.47
C LEU A 149 2.27 1.25 -3.76
N VAL A 150 3.09 1.53 -4.77
CA VAL A 150 3.09 0.82 -6.05
C VAL A 150 4.47 0.26 -6.35
N ARG A 151 4.54 -0.83 -7.11
CA ARG A 151 5.81 -1.35 -7.62
C ARG A 151 6.59 -0.27 -8.36
N PHE A 152 7.86 -0.14 -8.04
CA PHE A 152 8.76 0.76 -8.75
C PHE A 152 9.48 -0.04 -9.84
N GLN A 153 9.10 0.19 -11.10
CA GLN A 153 9.71 -0.44 -12.27
C GLN A 153 10.89 0.38 -12.78
#